data_AF-A0A955GFC4-F1
#
_entry.id   AF-A0A955GFC4-F1
#
_cell.length_a   1.000
_cell.length_b   1.000
_cell.length_c   1.000
_cell.angle_alpha   90.00
_cell.angle_beta   90.00
_cell.angle_gamma   90.00
#
_symmetry.space_group_name_H-M   'P 1'
#
loop_
_entity.id
_entity.type
_entity.pdbx_description
1 polymer ?
#
loop_
_entity_poly.entity_id
_entity_poly.type
_entity_poly.pdbx_seq_one_letter_code
_entity_poly.pdbx_strand_id
1 'polypeptide(L)' 'MTKKNFNFQKKQQQLEKILQELQDGSLSIDENIKKYHQANKLIDELENYLTTSKNKITKVIDDRAKN' A
#
# COMPACT_ATOMS: atom_id res chain seq x y z
N MET A 1 16.71 3.14 -16.95
CA MET A 1 16.44 2.40 -15.69
C MET A 1 14.94 2.14 -15.61
N THR A 2 14.53 0.89 -15.78
CA THR A 2 13.12 0.45 -15.87
C THR A 2 12.38 0.78 -14.58
N LYS A 3 11.38 1.67 -14.64
CA LYS A 3 10.44 1.96 -13.53
C LYS A 3 9.89 0.62 -13.04
N LYS A 4 10.24 0.21 -11.82
CA LYS A 4 9.53 -0.89 -11.14
C LYS A 4 8.06 -0.49 -11.06
N ASN A 5 7.23 -1.13 -11.87
CA ASN A 5 5.78 -0.91 -11.82
C ASN A 5 5.31 -1.31 -10.42
N PHE A 6 4.77 -0.35 -9.68
CA PHE A 6 4.14 -0.62 -8.39
C PHE A 6 2.95 -1.55 -8.64
N ASN A 7 2.99 -2.76 -8.07
CA ASN A 7 1.90 -3.72 -8.19
C ASN A 7 1.05 -3.65 -6.92
N PHE A 8 -0.05 -2.90 -7.00
CA PHE A 8 -0.97 -2.66 -5.89
C PHE A 8 -1.54 -3.96 -5.32
N GLN A 9 -2.06 -4.84 -6.18
CA GLN A 9 -2.65 -6.12 -5.74
C GLN A 9 -1.65 -6.98 -4.97
N LYS A 10 -0.41 -7.08 -5.46
CA LYS A 10 0.63 -7.85 -4.76
C LYS A 10 0.94 -7.26 -3.38
N LYS A 11 0.99 -5.93 -3.28
CA LYS A 11 1.27 -5.22 -2.02
C LYS A 11 0.11 -5.36 -1.02
N GLN A 12 -1.11 -5.31 -1.51
CA GLN A 12 -2.32 -5.56 -0.72
C GLN A 12 -2.33 -6.99 -0.17
N GLN A 13 -2.05 -7.99 -1.00
CA GLN A 13 -1.93 -9.40 -0.56
C GLN A 13 -0.84 -9.59 0.50
N GLN A 14 0.27 -8.86 0.39
CA GLN A 14 1.32 -8.88 1.42
C GLN A 14 0.84 -8.31 2.75
N LEU A 15 0.05 -7.23 2.72
CA LEU A 15 -0.54 -6.64 3.92
C LEU A 15 -1.54 -7.60 4.57
N GLU A 16 -2.44 -8.19 3.78
CA GLU A 16 -3.42 -9.19 4.26
C GLU A 16 -2.73 -10.36 4.96
N LYS A 17 -1.64 -10.87 4.38
CA LYS A 17 -0.86 -11.95 5.00
C LYS A 17 -0.27 -11.53 6.35
N ILE A 18 0.28 -10.32 6.44
CA ILE A 18 0.83 -9.81 7.71
C ILE A 18 -0.29 -9.67 8.75
N LEU A 19 -1.47 -9.18 8.37
CA LEU A 19 -2.61 -9.07 9.27
C LEU A 19 -3.07 -10.44 9.78
N GLN A 20 -3.09 -11.46 8.92
CA GLN A 20 -3.38 -12.84 9.34
C GLN A 20 -2.35 -13.35 10.35
N GLU A 21 -1.06 -13.14 10.10
CA GLU A 21 0.01 -13.54 11.02
C GLU A 21 -0.06 -12.81 12.37
N LEU A 22 -0.46 -11.53 12.39
CA LEU A 22 -0.67 -10.76 13.62
C LEU A 22 -1.91 -11.24 14.40
N GLN A 23 -2.95 -11.70 13.71
CA GLN A 23 -4.19 -12.20 14.33
C GLN A 23 -4.06 -13.63 14.88
N ASP A 24 -3.19 -14.44 14.29
CA ASP A 24 -2.94 -15.82 14.71
C ASP A 24 -2.40 -15.92 16.15
N GLY A 25 -1.74 -14.86 16.65
CA GLY A 25 -1.33 -14.76 18.05
C GLY A 25 -0.18 -15.70 18.45
N SER A 26 0.41 -16.43 17.51
CA SER A 26 1.55 -17.32 17.73
C SER A 26 2.91 -16.61 17.73
N LEU A 27 2.96 -15.34 17.32
CA LEU A 27 4.18 -14.55 17.23
C LEU A 27 4.65 -14.05 18.61
N SER A 28 5.96 -14.05 18.80
CA SER A 28 6.56 -13.37 19.96
C SER A 28 6.33 -11.86 19.92
N ILE A 29 6.52 -11.17 21.05
CA ILE A 29 6.36 -9.70 21.14
C ILE A 29 7.27 -8.99 20.13
N ASP A 30 8.54 -9.41 20.01
CA ASP A 30 9.49 -8.80 19.07
C ASP A 30 9.08 -9.02 17.61
N GLU A 31 8.51 -10.19 17.29
CA GLU A 31 8.00 -10.49 15.95
C GLU A 31 6.75 -9.67 15.63
N ASN A 32 5.84 -9.52 16.60
CA ASN A 32 4.66 -8.66 16.47
C ASN A 32 5.05 -7.21 16.17
N ILE A 33 6.04 -6.67 16.90
CA ILE A 33 6.56 -5.32 16.65
C ILE A 33 7.12 -5.19 15.22
N LYS A 34 7.92 -6.16 14.78
CA LYS A 34 8.48 -6.16 13.41
C LYS A 34 7.38 -6.22 12.35
N LYS A 35 6.39 -7.10 12.52
CA LYS A 35 5.26 -7.27 11.60
C LYS A 35 4.39 -6.01 11.55
N TYR A 36 4.14 -5.39 12.69
CA TYR A 36 3.43 -4.12 12.78
C TYR A 36 4.14 -3.00 12.00
N HIS A 37 5.47 -2.86 12.16
CA HIS A 37 6.24 -1.91 11.36
C HIS A 37 6.20 -2.20 9.86
N GLN A 38 6.27 -3.48 9.47
CA GLN A 38 6.14 -3.90 8.08
C GLN A 38 4.75 -3.57 7.50
N ALA A 39 3.68 -3.80 8.28
CA ALA A 39 2.32 -3.46 7.90
C ALA A 39 2.17 -1.95 7.66
N ASN A 40 2.63 -1.11 8.59
CA ASN A 40 2.56 0.35 8.43
C ASN A 40 3.28 0.84 7.17
N LYS A 41 4.48 0.31 6.91
CA LYS A 41 5.21 0.67 5.69
C LYS A 41 4.44 0.28 4.42
N LEU A 42 3.78 -0.88 4.40
CA LEU A 42 2.95 -1.30 3.28
C LEU A 42 1.72 -0.41 3.12
N ILE A 43 1.10 -0.01 4.23
CA ILE A 43 -0.03 0.94 4.23
C ILE A 43 0.41 2.26 3.60
N ASP A 44 1.52 2.84 4.04
CA ASP A 44 2.06 4.09 3.48
C ASP A 44 2.32 3.97 1.97
N GLU A 45 2.88 2.84 1.52
CA GLU A 45 3.13 2.56 0.11
C GLU A 45 1.83 2.51 -0.71
N LEU A 46 0.78 1.86 -0.18
CA LEU A 46 -0.53 1.75 -0.82
C LEU A 46 -1.25 3.10 -0.87
N GLU A 47 -1.25 3.85 0.23
CA GLU A 47 -1.86 5.18 0.32
C GLU A 47 -1.22 6.18 -0.64
N ASN A 48 0.11 6.17 -0.73
CA ASN A 48 0.85 7.00 -1.68
C ASN A 48 0.50 6.68 -3.13
N TYR A 49 0.36 5.38 -3.45
CA TYR A 49 -0.05 4.96 -4.79
C TYR A 49 -1.48 5.42 -5.12
N LEU A 50 -2.42 5.26 -4.19
CA LEU A 50 -3.81 5.69 -4.36
C LEU A 50 -3.90 7.21 -4.51
N THR A 51 -3.19 7.97 -3.69
CA THR A 51 -3.15 9.43 -3.75
C THR A 51 -2.59 9.91 -5.09
N THR A 52 -1.48 9.31 -5.54
CA THR A 52 -0.87 9.64 -6.84
C THR A 52 -1.82 9.29 -7.99
N SER A 53 -2.54 8.18 -7.89
CA SER A 53 -3.51 7.75 -8.90
C SER A 53 -4.72 8.68 -8.95
N LYS A 54 -5.25 9.07 -7.79
CA LYS A 54 -6.33 10.06 -7.66
C LYS A 54 -5.93 11.38 -8.30
N ASN A 55 -4.74 11.91 -7.98
CA ASN A 55 -4.27 13.19 -8.54
C ASN A 55 -4.17 13.15 -10.07
N LYS A 56 -3.74 12.02 -10.65
CA LYS A 56 -3.72 11.84 -12.11
C LYS A 56 -5.13 11.86 -12.71
N ILE A 57 -6.08 11.18 -12.08
CA ILE A 57 -7.48 11.17 -12.51
C ILE A 57 -8.07 12.57 -12.43
N THR A 58 -7.89 13.26 -11.31
CA THR A 58 -8.35 14.66 -11.13
C THR A 58 -7.79 15.56 -12.22
N LYS A 59 -6.49 15.48 -12.51
CA LYS A 59 -5.87 16.28 -13.57
C LYS A 59 -6.50 16.02 -14.95
N VAL A 60 -6.77 14.76 -15.28
CA VAL A 60 -7.43 14.39 -16.55
C VAL A 60 -8.87 14.96 -16.62
N ILE A 61 -9.59 14.98 -15.49
CA ILE A 61 -10.93 15.57 -15.42
C ILE A 61 -10.86 17.10 -15.59
N ASP A 62 -9.93 17.76 -14.89
CA ASP A 62 -9.74 19.21 -14.98
C ASP A 62 -9.33 19.65 -16.39
N ASP A 63 -8.45 18.90 -17.04
CA ASP A 63 -8.02 19.15 -18.42
C ASP A 63 -9.20 18.99 -19.40
N ARG A 64 -10.12 18.04 -19.17
CA ARG A 64 -11.35 17.89 -19.96
C ARG A 64 -12.36 19.03 -19.74
N ALA A 65 -12.45 19.58 -18.53
CA ALA A 65 -13.42 20.64 -18.21
C ALA A 65 -13.02 22.02 -18.75
N LYS A 66 -11.74 22.22 -19.11
CA LYS A 66 -11.20 23.47 -19.65
C LYS A 66 -11.19 23.55 -21.19
N ASN A 67 -11.55 22.47 -21.88
CA ASN A 67 -11.66 22.38 -23.34
C ASN A 67 -13.13 22.29 -23.74
#